data_AF-Q6YP91-F1
#
_entry.id   AF-Q6YP91-F1
#
_cell.length_a   1.000
_cell.length_b   1.000
_cell.length_c   1.000
_cell.angle_alpha   90.00
_cell.angle_beta   90.00
_cell.angle_gamma   90.00
#
_symmetry.space_group_name_H-M   'P 1'
#
loop_
_entity.id
_entity.type
_entity.pdbx_description
1 polymer ?
#
loop_
_entity_poly.entity_id
_entity_poly.type
_entity_poly.pdbx_seq_one_letter_code
_entity_poly.pdbx_strand_id
1 'polypeptide(L)'
;MMISSSLLMKIGAAPFHFWFPEVMSASSWFNCLTLMTWQKIAPMMVMSYCIQLSKFMFMITTLSIIIGAIGGLNQTSLRQLL
;
A
#
# COMPACT_ATOMS: atom_id res chain seq x y z
N MET A 1 -1.22 -17.77 2.07
CA MET A 1 -2.05 -16.93 1.19
C MET A 1 -3.03 -16.03 1.96
N MET A 2 -3.83 -16.56 2.89
CA MET A 2 -4.81 -15.72 3.62
C MET A 2 -4.18 -14.66 4.54
N ILE A 3 -3.11 -15.02 5.26
CA ILE A 3 -2.34 -14.07 6.10
C ILE A 3 -1.61 -13.05 5.22
N SER A 4 -1.04 -13.48 4.09
CA SER A 4 -0.38 -12.56 3.16
C SER A 4 -1.38 -11.59 2.52
N SER A 5 -2.58 -12.03 2.12
CA SER A 5 -3.59 -11.13 1.54
C SER A 5 -4.10 -10.11 2.55
N SER A 6 -4.30 -10.48 3.82
CA SER A 6 -4.74 -9.52 4.85
C SER A 6 -3.67 -8.48 5.17
N LEU A 7 -2.39 -8.87 5.23
CA LEU A 7 -1.27 -7.94 5.42
C LEU A 7 -1.11 -7.00 4.22
N LEU A 8 -1.26 -7.52 3.00
CA LEU A 8 -1.17 -6.73 1.77
C LEU A 8 -2.32 -5.72 1.64
N MET A 9 -3.52 -6.09 2.08
CA MET A 9 -4.64 -5.13 2.22
C MET A 9 -4.30 -4.02 3.21
N LYS A 10 -3.72 -4.35 4.37
CA LYS A 10 -3.35 -3.37 5.40
C LYS A 10 -2.24 -2.43 4.96
N ILE A 11 -1.28 -2.90 4.15
CA ILE A 11 -0.24 -2.08 3.53
C ILE A 11 -0.77 -1.34 2.29
N GLY A 12 -1.96 -1.65 1.78
CA GLY A 12 -2.50 -1.00 0.58
C GLY A 12 -1.73 -1.36 -0.70
N ALA A 13 -1.18 -2.57 -0.79
CA ALA A 13 -0.55 -3.06 -2.02
C ALA A 13 -1.62 -3.45 -3.05
N ALA A 14 -1.32 -3.30 -4.34
CA ALA A 14 -2.24 -3.74 -5.39
C ALA A 14 -2.50 -5.26 -5.33
N PRO A 15 -3.74 -5.74 -5.59
CA PRO A 15 -4.91 -4.99 -6.04
C PRO A 15 -5.71 -4.29 -4.92
N PHE A 16 -5.29 -4.36 -3.65
CA PHE A 16 -6.02 -3.86 -2.48
C PHE A 16 -5.74 -2.39 -2.12
N HIS A 17 -5.32 -1.59 -3.09
CA HIS A 17 -4.78 -0.24 -2.89
C HIS A 17 -5.84 0.89 -2.95
N PHE A 18 -7.05 0.61 -3.44
CA PHE A 18 -8.06 1.64 -3.74
C PHE A 18 -8.49 2.50 -2.54
N TRP A 19 -8.52 1.91 -1.34
CA TRP A 19 -8.89 2.65 -0.13
C TRP A 19 -7.88 3.75 0.23
N PHE A 20 -6.63 3.60 -0.20
CA PHE A 20 -5.53 4.40 0.29
C PHE A 20 -5.53 5.83 -0.27
N PRO A 21 -5.63 6.08 -1.60
CA PRO A 21 -5.75 7.43 -2.13
C PRO A 21 -6.99 8.19 -1.63
N GLU A 22 -8.12 7.49 -1.46
CA GLU A 22 -9.36 8.10 -0.96
C GLU A 22 -9.18 8.59 0.48
N VAL A 23 -8.60 7.78 1.37
CA VAL A 23 -8.32 8.16 2.76
C VAL A 23 -7.28 9.28 2.85
N MET A 24 -6.27 9.27 1.98
CA MET A 24 -5.29 10.36 1.90
C MET A 24 -5.93 11.70 1.49
N SER A 25 -6.89 11.68 0.57
CA SER A 25 -7.58 12.90 0.13
C SER A 25 -8.47 13.52 1.21
N ALA A 26 -9.08 12.68 2.06
CA ALA A 26 -10.02 13.10 3.09
C ALA A 26 -9.36 13.46 4.43
N SER A 27 -8.09 13.10 4.65
CA SER A 27 -7.41 13.26 5.94
C SER A 27 -6.50 14.49 6.01
N SER A 28 -6.20 14.93 7.25
CA SER A 28 -5.24 16.02 7.50
C SER A 28 -3.80 15.56 7.20
N TRP A 29 -2.89 16.51 6.96
CA TRP A 29 -1.47 16.21 6.69
C TRP A 29 -0.79 15.37 7.79
N PHE A 30 -1.12 15.62 9.06
CA PHE A 30 -0.57 14.81 10.16
C PHE A 30 -1.07 13.36 10.11
N ASN A 31 -2.35 13.17 9.76
CA ASN A 31 -2.92 11.83 9.60
C ASN A 31 -2.35 11.13 8.36
N CYS A 32 -2.15 11.85 7.25
CA CYS A 32 -1.44 11.36 6.08
C CYS A 32 -0.03 10.86 6.44
N LEU A 33 0.74 11.66 7.21
CA LEU A 33 2.09 11.30 7.62
C LEU A 33 2.11 10.03 8.49
N THR A 34 1.21 9.93 9.48
CA THR A 34 1.12 8.74 10.34
C THR A 34 0.69 7.49 9.57
N LEU A 35 -0.22 7.64 8.59
CA LEU A 35 -0.69 6.56 7.74
C LEU A 35 0.37 6.06 6.75
N MET A 36 1.20 6.97 6.23
CA MET A 36 2.32 6.67 5.33
C MET A 36 3.48 5.98 6.03
N THR A 37 3.75 6.34 7.29
CA THR A 37 4.96 5.90 8.00
C THR A 37 4.62 4.89 9.09
N TRP A 38 4.01 5.37 10.18
CA TRP A 38 3.79 4.59 11.39
C TRP A 38 2.93 3.35 11.15
N GLN A 39 1.85 3.47 10.36
CA GLN A 39 0.95 2.35 10.07
C GLN A 39 1.58 1.25 9.19
N LYS A 40 2.67 1.53 8.47
CA LYS A 40 3.37 0.55 7.62
C LYS A 40 4.35 -0.33 8.41
N ILE A 41 4.91 0.18 9.51
CA ILE A 41 5.99 -0.49 10.26
C ILE A 41 5.55 -1.87 10.77
N ALA A 42 4.46 -1.94 11.54
CA ALA A 42 4.04 -3.21 12.15
C ALA A 42 3.66 -4.28 11.11
N PRO A 43 2.87 -3.98 10.06
CA PRO A 43 2.59 -4.94 8.98
C PRO A 43 3.85 -5.41 8.26
N MET A 44 4.82 -4.53 7.96
CA MET A 44 6.07 -4.90 7.29
C MET A 44 6.95 -5.79 8.17
N MET A 45 6.97 -5.56 9.48
CA MET A 45 7.66 -6.45 10.42
C MET A 45 7.03 -7.85 10.44
N VAL A 46 5.71 -7.96 10.45
CA VAL A 46 5.05 -9.27 10.39
C VAL A 46 5.31 -9.96 9.04
N MET A 47 5.30 -9.19 7.94
CA MET A 47 5.63 -9.73 6.61
C MET A 47 7.03 -10.32 6.55
N SER A 48 8.04 -9.70 7.18
CA SER A 48 9.41 -10.20 7.14
C SER A 48 9.60 -11.57 7.80
N TYR A 49 8.79 -11.89 8.82
CA TYR A 49 8.82 -13.20 9.48
C TYR A 49 7.94 -14.25 8.80
N CYS A 50 6.80 -13.85 8.26
CA CYS A 50 5.77 -14.80 7.83
C CYS A 50 5.75 -15.07 6.31
N ILE A 51 6.33 -14.20 5.49
CA ILE A 51 6.16 -14.28 4.04
C ILE A 51 7.36 -14.94 3.37
N GLN A 52 7.07 -16.06 2.70
CA GLN A 52 7.99 -16.70 1.77
C GLN A 52 7.92 -16.02 0.40
N LEU A 53 9.08 -15.89 -0.25
CA LEU A 53 9.20 -15.48 -1.65
C LEU A 53 8.48 -16.52 -2.54
N SER A 54 7.27 -16.17 -2.94
CA SER A 54 6.41 -17.00 -3.78
C SER A 54 6.02 -16.24 -5.05
N LYS A 55 5.59 -16.96 -6.09
CA LYS A 55 5.07 -16.33 -7.33
C LYS A 55 3.96 -15.32 -7.06
N PHE A 56 3.16 -15.55 -6.01
CA PHE A 56 2.10 -14.65 -5.57
C PHE A 56 2.64 -13.28 -5.11
N MET A 57 3.70 -13.28 -4.29
CA MET A 57 4.34 -12.04 -3.84
C MET A 57 4.96 -11.26 -5.00
N PHE A 58 5.60 -11.97 -5.94
CA PHE A 58 6.18 -11.34 -7.13
C PHE A 58 5.12 -10.73 -8.06
N MET A 59 3.97 -11.39 -8.22
CA MET A 59 2.82 -10.82 -8.94
C MET A 59 2.33 -9.54 -8.27
N ILE A 60 2.22 -9.53 -6.94
CA ILE A 60 1.72 -8.35 -6.20
C ILE A 60 2.69 -7.17 -6.28
N THR A 61 4.00 -7.42 -6.17
CA THR A 61 4.99 -6.33 -6.29
C THR A 61 4.98 -5.73 -7.70
N THR A 62 4.98 -6.55 -8.74
CA THR A 62 4.90 -6.06 -10.13
C THR A 62 3.61 -5.29 -10.41
N LEU A 63 2.45 -5.78 -9.94
CA LEU A 63 1.18 -5.06 -10.04
C LEU A 63 1.21 -3.73 -9.29
N SER A 64 1.78 -3.69 -8.07
CA SER A 64 1.86 -2.46 -7.28
C SER A 64 2.70 -1.39 -7.95
N ILE A 65 3.79 -1.77 -8.62
CA ILE A 65 4.65 -0.84 -9.37
C ILE A 65 3.90 -0.27 -10.57
N ILE A 66 3.27 -1.12 -11.39
CA ILE A 66 2.56 -0.70 -12.59
C ILE A 66 1.38 0.22 -12.24
N ILE A 67 0.55 -0.19 -11.27
CA ILE A 67 -0.64 0.55 -10.90
C ILE A 67 -0.28 1.85 -10.18
N GLY A 68 0.74 1.84 -9.30
CA GLY A 68 1.24 3.06 -8.66
C GLY A 68 1.79 4.06 -9.67
N ALA A 69 2.61 3.60 -10.63
CA ALA A 69 3.19 4.46 -11.66
C ALA A 69 2.11 5.09 -12.55
N ILE A 70 1.19 4.29 -13.08
CA ILE A 70 0.12 4.79 -13.97
C ILE A 70 -0.87 5.65 -13.18
N GLY A 71 -1.24 5.22 -11.98
CA GLY A 71 -2.18 5.93 -11.12
C GLY A 71 -1.69 7.31 -10.69
N GLY A 72 -0.39 7.45 -10.43
CA GLY A 72 0.21 8.73 -10.02
C GLY A 72 0.26 9.79 -11.13
N LEU A 73 0.34 9.40 -12.40
CA LEU A 73 0.46 10.35 -13.52
C LEU A 73 -0.75 11.29 -13.67
N ASN A 74 -1.93 10.87 -13.20
CA ASN A 74 -3.16 11.64 -13.32
C ASN A 74 -3.63 12.28 -11.99
N GLN A 75 -2.78 12.29 -10.95
CA GLN A 75 -3.11 12.90 -9.67
C GLN A 75 -2.63 14.35 -9.61
N THR A 76 -3.56 15.28 -9.39
CA THR A 76 -3.24 16.70 -9.18
C THR A 76 -3.03 17.04 -7.70
N SER A 77 -3.61 16.25 -6.79
CA SER A 77 -3.47 16.49 -5.35
C SER A 77 -2.21 15.82 -4.81
N LEU A 78 -1.38 16.61 -4.10
CA LEU A 78 -0.16 16.09 -3.47
C LEU A 78 -0.45 14.95 -2.49
N ARG A 79 -1.59 14.99 -1.80
CA ARG A 79 -1.96 13.96 -0.83
C ARG A 79 -2.27 12.61 -1.49
N GLN A 80 -2.89 12.58 -2.67
CA GLN A 80 -3.16 11.32 -3.39
C GLN A 80 -1.96 10.80 -4.17
N LEU A 81 -1.01 11.68 -4.48
CA LEU A 81 0.23 11.33 -5.17
C LEU A 81 1.23 10.68 -4.21
N LEU A 82 1.33 11.20 -2.98
CA LEU A 82 2.01 10.55 -1.87
C LEU A 82 1.35 9.22 -1.54
#